data_AF-A0A1N7P2S1-F1
#
_entry.id   AF-A0A1N7P2S1-F1
#
_cell.length_a   1.000
_cell.length_b   1.000
_cell.length_c   1.000
_cell.angle_alpha   90.00
_cell.angle_beta   90.00
_cell.angle_gamma   90.00
#
_symmetry.space_group_name_H-M   'P 1'
#
loop_
_entity.id
_entity.type
_entity.pdbx_description
1 polymer ?
#
loop_
_entity_poly.entity_id
_entity_poly.type
_entity_poly.pdbx_seq_one_letter_code
_entity_poly.pdbx_strand_id
1 'polypeptide(L)' 'MKTKFAIIVFLVGALINILGAWLKITHISLGPFNGNICLTIGSIVQGLGILLLIYKLLTTQKLKDLLNK' A
#
# COMPACT_ATOMS: atom_id res chain seq x y z
N MET A 1 -1.70 16.46 -5.22
CA MET A 1 -1.71 15.88 -3.85
C MET A 1 -0.36 16.02 -3.16
N LYS A 2 -0.32 16.36 -1.86
CA LYS A 2 0.93 16.38 -1.08
C LYS A 2 1.47 14.94 -0.98
N THR A 3 2.79 14.74 -1.12
CA THR A 3 3.41 13.39 -1.12
C THR A 3 3.06 12.62 0.16
N LYS A 4 2.90 13.38 1.25
CA LYS A 4 2.47 12.89 2.57
C LYS A 4 1.22 12.01 2.50
N PHE A 5 0.23 12.34 1.66
CA PHE A 5 -0.98 11.52 1.53
C PHE A 5 -0.71 10.15 0.90
N ALA A 6 0.11 10.08 -0.14
CA ALA A 6 0.45 8.80 -0.77
C ALA A 6 1.25 7.90 0.20
N ILE A 7 2.14 8.50 1.00
CA ILE A 7 2.87 7.80 2.07
C ILE A 7 1.92 7.29 3.15
N ILE A 8 0.95 8.11 3.59
CA ILE A 8 -0.04 7.69 4.59
C ILE A 8 -0.86 6.49 4.07
N VAL A 9 -1.36 6.56 2.83
CA VAL A 9 -2.12 5.44 2.22
C VAL A 9 -1.29 4.17 2.16
N PHE A 10 -0.03 4.28 1.76
CA PHE A 10 0.91 3.15 1.76
C PHE A 10 1.11 2.56 3.16
N LEU A 11 1.33 3.40 4.18
CA LEU A 11 1.53 2.96 5.56
C LEU A 11 0.29 2.29 6.15
N VAL A 12 -0.91 2.84 5.86
CA VAL A 12 -2.18 2.23 6.29
C VAL A 12 -2.33 0.84 5.67
N GLY A 13 -2.07 0.69 4.37
CA GLY A 13 -2.09 -0.62 3.71
C GLY A 13 -1.08 -1.60 4.31
N ALA A 14 0.14 -1.13 4.62
CA ALA A 14 1.17 -1.93 5.27
C ALA A 14 0.75 -2.44 6.67
N LEU A 15 0.13 -1.57 7.48
CA LEU A 15 -0.38 -1.95 8.81
C LEU A 15 -1.50 -2.99 8.70
N ILE A 16 -2.43 -2.82 7.76
CA ILE A 16 -3.49 -3.82 7.52
C ILE A 16 -2.88 -5.16 7.08
N ASN A 17 -1.83 -5.14 6.25
CA ASN A 17 -1.13 -6.35 5.84
C ASN A 17 -0.40 -7.04 7.00
N ILE A 18 0.20 -6.29 7.92
CA ILE A 18 0.83 -6.84 9.14
C ILE A 18 -0.24 -7.53 9.99
N LEU A 19 -1.39 -6.89 10.21
CA LEU A 19 -2.51 -7.48 10.95
C LEU A 19 -3.09 -8.71 10.24
N GLY A 20 -3.25 -8.65 8.91
CA GLY A 20 -3.72 -9.78 8.11
C GLY A 20 -2.76 -10.98 8.14
N ALA A 21 -1.45 -10.71 8.08
CA ALA A 21 -0.41 -11.74 8.19
C ALA A 21 -0.42 -12.39 9.58
N TRP A 22 -0.57 -11.59 10.64
CA TRP A 22 -0.73 -12.09 12.00
C TRP A 22 -1.94 -13.02 12.12
N LEU A 23 -3.11 -12.58 11.65
CA LEU A 23 -4.34 -13.39 11.66
C LEU A 23 -4.17 -14.69 10.87
N LYS A 24 -3.44 -14.64 9.75
CA LYS A 24 -3.17 -15.82 8.91
C LYS A 24 -2.25 -16.84 9.58
N ILE A 25 -1.20 -16.38 10.28
CA ILE A 25 -0.26 -17.25 11.00
C ILE A 25 -0.92 -17.87 12.24
N THR A 26 -1.72 -17.08 12.96
CA THR A 26 -2.40 -17.52 14.18
C THR A 26 -3.68 -18.33 13.91
N HIS A 27 -4.11 -18.42 12.65
CA HIS A 27 -5.38 -19.04 12.24
C HIS A 27 -6.61 -18.46 12.96
N ILE A 28 -6.51 -17.24 13.47
CA ILE A 28 -7.60 -16.54 14.14
C ILE A 28 -8.52 -15.92 13.08
N SER A 29 -9.80 -16.26 13.15
CA SER A 29 -10.87 -15.64 12.38
C SER A 29 -11.77 -14.79 13.30
N LEU A 30 -11.90 -13.51 12.98
CA LEU A 30 -12.82 -12.59 13.64
C LEU A 30 -14.09 -12.48 12.78
N GLY A 31 -14.98 -13.45 12.94
CA GLY A 31 -16.20 -13.55 12.13
C GLY A 31 -15.88 -13.72 10.63
N PRO A 32 -16.42 -12.89 9.73
CA PRO A 32 -16.12 -12.97 8.30
C PRO A 32 -14.69 -12.48 7.97
N PHE A 33 -13.98 -11.84 8.90
CA PHE A 33 -12.61 -11.39 8.68
C PHE A 33 -11.61 -12.52 8.95
N ASN A 34 -11.17 -13.13 7.86
CA ASN A 34 -10.05 -14.07 7.77
C ASN A 34 -8.76 -13.30 7.40
N GLY A 35 -7.60 -13.78 7.86
CA GLY A 35 -6.28 -13.28 7.42
C GLY A 35 -6.14 -13.09 5.90
N ASN A 36 -6.71 -13.97 5.07
CA ASN A 36 -6.76 -13.81 3.61
C ASN A 36 -7.50 -12.55 3.18
N ILE A 37 -8.65 -12.24 3.79
CA ILE A 37 -9.46 -11.07 3.44
C ILE A 37 -8.73 -9.79 3.89
N CYS A 38 -8.18 -9.78 5.10
CA CYS A 38 -7.37 -8.67 5.58
C CYS A 38 -6.15 -8.42 4.69
N LEU A 39 -5.44 -9.48 4.27
CA LEU A 39 -4.30 -9.36 3.36
C LEU A 39 -4.69 -8.84 1.98
N THR A 40 -5.84 -9.27 1.43
CA THR A 40 -6.32 -8.76 0.15
C THR A 40 -6.63 -7.27 0.23
N ILE A 41 -7.37 -6.84 1.26
CA ILE A 41 -7.71 -5.43 1.47
C ILE A 41 -6.44 -4.59 1.69
N GLY A 42 -5.55 -5.05 2.58
CA GLY A 42 -4.29 -4.38 2.86
C GLY A 42 -3.42 -4.24 1.62
N SER A 43 -3.32 -5.28 0.80
CA SER A 43 -2.54 -5.27 -0.45
C SER A 43 -3.13 -4.35 -1.51
N ILE A 44 -4.46 -4.25 -1.63
CA ILE A 44 -5.11 -3.29 -2.53
C ILE A 44 -4.79 -1.85 -2.08
N VAL A 45 -4.97 -1.55 -0.79
CA VAL A 45 -4.70 -0.21 -0.25
C VAL A 45 -3.21 0.15 -0.38
N GLN A 46 -2.32 -0.78 -0.04
CA GLN A 46 -0.88 -0.58 -0.16
C GLN A 46 -0.45 -0.41 -1.62
N GLY A 47 -1.02 -1.21 -2.54
CA GLY A 47 -0.78 -1.11 -3.98
C GLY A 47 -1.21 0.23 -4.56
N LEU A 48 -2.38 0.75 -4.14
CA LEU A 48 -2.81 2.11 -4.50
C LEU A 48 -1.84 3.18 -3.98
N GLY A 49 -1.36 3.02 -2.75
CA GLY A 49 -0.33 3.91 -2.18
C GLY A 49 0.97 3.90 -2.99
N ILE A 50 1.45 2.72 -3.38
CA ILE A 50 2.63 2.58 -4.26
C ILE A 50 2.38 3.24 -5.61
N LEU A 51 1.24 2.98 -6.24
CA LEU A 51 0.90 3.52 -7.56
C LEU A 51 0.89 5.06 -7.54
N LEU A 52 0.32 5.65 -6.49
CA LEU A 52 0.33 7.10 -6.28
C LEU A 52 1.74 7.66 -6.06
N LEU A 53 2.60 6.94 -5.33
CA LEU A 53 3.99 7.32 -5.16
C LEU A 53 4.76 7.26 -6.48
N ILE A 54 4.60 6.19 -7.26
CA ILE A 54 5.22 6.04 -8.58
C ILE A 54 4.76 7.14 -9.53
N TYR A 55 3.45 7.39 -9.63
CA TYR A 55 2.90 8.46 -10.46
C TYR A 55 3.53 9.81 -10.11
N LYS A 56 3.67 10.08 -8.81
CA LYS A 56 4.29 11.33 -8.36
C LYS A 56 5.79 11.38 -8.62
N LEU A 57 6.49 10.27 -8.47
CA LEU A 57 7.90 10.15 -8.78
C LEU A 57 8.15 10.46 -10.27
N LEU A 58 7.39 9.83 -11.17
CA LEU A 58 7.48 10.04 -12.62
C LEU A 58 7.10 11.46 -13.07
N THR A 59 6.19 12.11 -12.34
CA THR A 59 5.79 13.49 -12.64
C THR A 59 6.83 14.52 -12.18
N THR A 60 7.81 14.12 -11.37
CA THR A 60 8.85 15.03 -10.88
C THR A 60 9.78 15.43 -12.04
N GLN A 61 9.96 16.73 -12.24
CA GLN A 61 10.69 17.30 -13.39
C GLN A 61 12.12 16.73 -13.53
N LYS A 62 12.79 16.48 -12.40
CA LYS A 62 14.12 15.81 -12.35
C LYS A 62 14.14 14.40 -12.97
N LEU A 63 13.07 13.61 -12.81
CA LEU A 63 13.02 12.27 -13.42
C LEU A 63 12.65 12.31 -14.89
N LYS A 64 11.82 13.26 -15.31
CA LYS A 64 11.55 13.47 -16.74
C LYS A 64 12.82 13.80 -17.50
N ASP A 65 13.68 14.63 -16.92
CA ASP A 65 14.96 15.01 -17.51
C ASP A 65 15.93 13.82 -17.63
N LEU A 66 15.96 12.92 -16.63
CA LEU A 66 16.78 11.69 -16.67
C LEU A 66 16.26 10.64 -17.65
N LEU A 67 14.94 10.51 -17.81
CA LEU A 67 14.33 9.51 -18.68
C LEU A 67 14.33 9.95 -20.16
N ASN A 68 14.38 11.26 -20.41
CA ASN A 68 14.39 11.85 -21.75
C ASN A 68 15.80 12.11 -22.28
N LYS A 69 16.81 11.45 -21.70
CA LYS A 69 18.22 11.50 -22.08
C LYS A 69 18.67 10.12 -22.54
#